data_AF-A0A067CCB3-F1
#
_entry.id   AF-A0A067CCB3-F1
#
_cell.length_a   1.000
_cell.length_b   1.000
_cell.length_c   1.000
_cell.angle_alpha   90.00
_cell.angle_beta   90.00
_cell.angle_gamma   90.00
#
_symmetry.space_group_name_H-M   'P 1'
#
loop_
_entity.id
_entity.type
_entity.pdbx_description
1 polymer ?
#
loop_
_entity_poly.entity_id
_entity_poly.type
_entity_poly.pdbx_seq_one_letter_code
_entity_poly.pdbx_strand_id
1 'polypeptide(L)'
;MESGEPRPQQHRGALRPEHEVKYGVSVTSRSAATGDALQATCLFCVHFGRQIRSERARSIATQVKVYEPPFRTDNFVQHNRLHHWDHWIAYSARDPDAKLVYFPAAPIPSTMQIAVAPKRRSTAKRPASPEPEPVLPKKAKPDAISFGDLLELERTKYALETDMMKMDLELKNVQVVLSTMLARQKLVNAGVPQSEIDAMLPLPSQRQPTITRI
;
A
#
# COMPACT_ATOMS: atom_id res chain seq x y z
N MET A 1 -19.46 18.21 54.45
CA MET A 1 -19.57 17.02 53.58
C MET A 1 -19.43 17.52 52.17
N GLU A 2 -18.21 17.55 51.66
CA GLU A 2 -17.90 18.11 50.33
C GLU A 2 -17.76 16.93 49.37
N SER A 3 -18.78 16.75 48.53
CA SER A 3 -18.88 15.71 47.52
C SER A 3 -17.90 16.04 46.40
N GLY A 4 -16.68 15.50 46.47
CA GLY A 4 -15.72 15.60 45.38
C GLY A 4 -16.23 14.85 44.16
N GLU A 5 -16.71 15.59 43.15
CA GLU A 5 -17.02 15.03 41.84
C GLU A 5 -15.75 14.45 41.20
N PRO A 6 -15.76 13.20 40.72
CA PRO A 6 -14.59 12.61 40.10
C PRO A 6 -14.32 13.31 38.76
N ARG A 7 -13.17 14.00 38.69
CA ARG A 7 -12.63 14.54 37.43
C ARG A 7 -12.58 13.43 36.38
N PRO A 8 -13.09 13.65 35.15
CA PRO A 8 -13.05 12.63 34.10
C PRO A 8 -11.58 12.32 33.79
N GLN A 9 -11.13 11.14 34.22
CA GLN A 9 -9.83 10.59 33.85
C GLN A 9 -9.88 10.36 32.34
N GLN A 10 -9.33 11.32 31.57
CA GLN A 10 -9.03 11.11 30.17
C GLN A 10 -8.06 9.92 30.06
N HIS A 11 -8.63 8.75 29.80
CA HIS A 11 -7.91 7.50 29.59
C HIS A 11 -6.96 7.71 28.41
N ARG A 12 -5.66 7.87 28.67
CA ARG A 12 -4.63 7.90 27.62
C ARG A 12 -4.74 6.59 26.83
N GLY A 13 -5.28 6.66 25.61
CA GLY A 13 -5.50 5.51 24.74
C GLY A 13 -6.95 5.14 24.45
N ALA A 14 -7.94 5.92 24.94
CA ALA A 14 -9.32 5.80 24.48
C ALA A 14 -9.47 6.29 23.02
N LEU A 15 -10.30 5.60 22.23
CA LEU A 15 -10.61 6.02 20.87
C LEU A 15 -11.63 7.16 20.92
N ARG A 16 -11.22 8.35 20.47
CA ARG A 16 -12.09 9.53 20.36
C ARG A 16 -12.83 9.52 19.02
N PRO A 17 -14.04 10.08 18.92
CA PRO A 17 -14.76 10.21 17.64
C PRO A 17 -13.97 10.96 16.56
N GLU A 18 -13.17 11.95 16.96
CA GLU A 18 -12.26 12.66 16.06
C GLU A 18 -11.24 11.74 15.39
N HIS A 19 -10.80 10.68 16.09
CA HIS A 19 -9.87 9.69 15.54
C HIS A 19 -10.55 8.79 14.51
N GLU A 20 -11.84 8.52 14.66
CA GLU A 20 -12.62 7.71 13.72
C GLU A 20 -12.60 8.34 12.33
N VAL A 21 -12.97 9.62 12.25
CA VAL A 21 -12.93 10.38 11.00
C VAL A 21 -11.50 10.64 10.55
N LYS A 22 -10.58 11.03 11.45
CA LYS A 22 -9.21 11.38 11.04
C LYS A 22 -8.45 10.21 10.40
N TYR A 23 -8.64 8.99 10.91
CA TYR A 23 -7.88 7.82 10.48
C TYR A 23 -8.69 6.81 9.65
N GLY A 24 -9.98 7.05 9.42
CA GLY A 24 -10.85 6.14 8.68
C GLY A 24 -11.03 4.82 9.43
N VAL A 25 -11.36 4.90 10.71
CA VAL A 25 -11.67 3.75 11.58
C VAL A 25 -13.07 3.92 12.16
N SER A 26 -13.75 2.83 12.47
CA SER A 26 -15.07 2.86 13.10
C SER A 26 -15.10 1.93 14.30
N VAL A 27 -15.69 2.39 15.41
CA VAL A 27 -15.94 1.52 16.57
C VAL A 27 -16.97 0.45 16.21
N THR A 28 -16.62 -0.81 16.42
CA THR A 28 -17.49 -1.98 16.11
C THR A 28 -18.08 -2.59 17.38
N SER A 29 -17.42 -2.40 18.53
CA SER A 29 -17.88 -2.93 19.82
C SER A 29 -17.57 -1.96 20.95
N ARG A 30 -18.51 -1.81 21.89
CA ARG A 30 -18.40 -0.96 23.08
C ARG A 30 -18.67 -1.76 24.35
N SER A 31 -18.00 -1.39 25.43
CA SER A 31 -18.21 -1.93 26.77
C SER A 31 -19.61 -1.56 27.26
N ALA A 32 -20.41 -2.54 27.65
CA ALA A 32 -21.74 -2.29 28.21
C ALA A 32 -21.69 -1.57 29.57
N ALA A 33 -20.58 -1.70 30.31
CA ALA A 33 -20.42 -1.12 31.63
C ALA A 33 -19.90 0.33 31.60
N THR A 34 -19.01 0.67 30.66
CA THR A 34 -18.33 1.98 30.63
C THR A 34 -18.60 2.78 29.36
N GLY A 35 -19.16 2.17 28.31
CA GLY A 35 -19.35 2.80 26.99
C GLY A 35 -18.08 2.93 26.14
N ASP A 36 -16.93 2.51 26.68
CA ASP A 36 -15.64 2.59 26.00
C ASP A 36 -15.57 1.68 24.78
N ALA A 37 -14.88 2.12 23.73
CA ALA A 37 -14.62 1.28 22.58
C ALA A 37 -13.77 0.06 22.99
N LEU A 38 -14.25 -1.15 22.69
CA LEU A 38 -13.51 -2.39 22.87
C LEU A 38 -12.83 -2.84 21.59
N GLN A 39 -13.44 -2.53 20.44
CA GLN A 39 -12.88 -2.85 19.13
C GLN A 39 -13.19 -1.74 18.13
N ALA A 40 -12.24 -1.50 17.24
CA ALA A 40 -12.41 -0.63 16.09
C ALA A 40 -11.90 -1.31 14.82
N THR A 41 -12.59 -1.12 13.71
CA THR A 41 -12.24 -1.68 12.40
C THR A 41 -11.73 -0.60 11.46
N CYS A 42 -10.73 -0.94 10.64
CA CYS A 42 -10.29 -0.08 9.54
C CYS A 42 -11.37 -0.02 8.44
N LEU A 43 -11.88 1.17 8.12
CA LEU A 43 -12.89 1.35 7.08
C LEU A 43 -12.30 1.07 5.68
N PHE A 44 -11.02 1.35 5.45
CA PHE A 44 -10.38 1.03 4.17
C PHE A 44 -10.35 -0.47 3.91
N CYS A 45 -10.06 -1.28 4.93
CA CYS A 45 -10.16 -2.73 4.85
C CYS A 45 -11.59 -3.20 4.52
N VAL A 46 -12.60 -2.60 5.15
CA VAL A 46 -14.01 -2.97 4.95
C VAL A 46 -14.49 -2.66 3.53
N HIS A 47 -14.16 -1.46 3.01
CA HIS A 47 -14.70 -1.00 1.74
C HIS A 47 -13.84 -1.36 0.52
N PHE A 48 -12.52 -1.39 0.66
CA PHE A 48 -11.59 -1.56 -0.46
C PHE A 48 -10.76 -2.84 -0.38
N GLY A 49 -10.75 -3.51 0.77
CA GLY A 49 -9.86 -4.64 1.03
C GLY A 49 -8.37 -4.23 1.03
N ARG A 50 -7.47 -5.22 1.09
CA ARG A 50 -6.02 -4.99 1.18
C ARG A 50 -5.42 -4.66 -0.19
N GLN A 51 -4.90 -3.45 -0.36
CA GLN A 51 -4.11 -3.04 -1.52
C GLN A 51 -2.64 -3.42 -1.28
N ILE A 52 -2.18 -4.50 -1.91
CA ILE A 52 -0.78 -4.92 -1.85
C ILE A 52 -0.08 -4.41 -3.12
N ARG A 53 0.95 -3.56 -2.95
CA ARG A 53 1.74 -2.98 -4.06
C ARG A 53 2.70 -3.95 -4.77
N SER A 54 2.58 -5.25 -4.56
CA SER A 54 3.42 -6.20 -5.30
C SER A 54 2.69 -6.67 -6.54
N GLU A 55 3.35 -6.53 -7.68
CA GLU A 55 2.98 -7.07 -9.00
C GLU A 55 2.77 -8.60 -8.99
N ARG A 56 3.12 -9.26 -7.88
CA ARG A 56 2.98 -10.69 -7.59
C ARG A 56 1.93 -11.04 -6.51
N ALA A 57 1.11 -10.10 -6.04
CA ALA A 57 0.07 -10.40 -5.06
C ALA A 57 -1.22 -10.89 -5.73
N ARG A 58 -1.47 -12.20 -5.62
CA ARG A 58 -2.74 -12.85 -5.94
C ARG A 58 -3.82 -12.39 -4.96
N SER A 59 -4.89 -11.81 -5.48
CA SER A 59 -6.17 -11.48 -4.84
C SER A 59 -6.15 -10.41 -3.72
N ILE A 60 -7.17 -9.55 -3.74
CA ILE A 60 -7.55 -8.68 -2.62
C ILE A 60 -7.94 -9.60 -1.46
N ALA A 61 -7.01 -9.84 -0.54
CA ALA A 61 -7.34 -10.58 0.68
C ALA A 61 -8.32 -9.75 1.52
N THR A 62 -9.51 -10.29 1.76
CA THR A 62 -10.65 -9.65 2.44
C THR A 62 -10.50 -9.61 3.96
N GLN A 63 -9.27 -9.72 4.49
CA GLN A 63 -9.07 -9.70 5.94
C GLN A 63 -9.13 -8.27 6.47
N VAL A 64 -10.18 -7.98 7.24
CA VAL A 64 -10.39 -6.68 7.86
C VAL A 64 -9.52 -6.52 9.10
N LYS A 65 -8.77 -5.40 9.16
CA LYS A 65 -7.98 -5.09 10.35
C LYS A 65 -8.88 -4.59 11.49
N VAL A 66 -8.85 -5.34 12.59
CA VAL A 66 -9.44 -4.96 13.88
C VAL A 66 -8.34 -4.46 14.82
N TYR A 67 -8.65 -3.44 15.60
CA TYR A 67 -7.82 -2.84 16.64
C TYR A 67 -8.50 -3.01 17.99
N GLU A 68 -7.68 -3.24 19.01
CA GLU A 68 -8.09 -3.35 20.42
C GLU A 68 -7.35 -2.29 21.25
N PRO A 69 -7.91 -1.89 22.42
CA PRO A 69 -7.23 -0.99 23.35
C PRO A 69 -5.84 -1.50 23.77
N PRO A 70 -4.85 -0.60 23.98
CA PRO A 70 -4.93 0.85 23.82
C PRO A 70 -4.91 1.26 22.34
N PHE A 71 -5.83 2.15 21.96
CA PHE A 71 -5.96 2.63 20.57
C PHE A 71 -4.88 3.65 20.25
N ARG A 72 -3.71 3.16 19.85
CA ARG A 72 -2.61 4.03 19.45
C ARG A 72 -2.79 4.49 18.01
N THR A 73 -2.71 5.81 17.80
CA THR A 73 -2.98 6.46 16.51
C THR A 73 -1.88 6.22 15.47
N ASP A 74 -0.65 5.99 15.91
CA ASP A 74 0.48 5.56 15.08
C ASP A 74 0.19 4.23 14.35
N ASN A 75 -0.45 3.27 15.02
CA ASN A 75 -0.84 2.00 14.42
C ASN A 75 -1.85 2.16 13.27
N PHE A 76 -2.74 3.14 13.34
CA PHE A 76 -3.69 3.44 12.27
C PHE A 76 -2.95 3.97 11.04
N VAL A 77 -2.08 4.96 11.23
CA VAL A 77 -1.30 5.57 10.15
C VAL A 77 -0.37 4.55 9.49
N GLN A 78 0.32 3.74 10.29
CA GLN A 78 1.22 2.71 9.77
C GLN A 78 0.45 1.68 8.93
N HIS A 79 -0.69 1.19 9.43
CA HIS A 79 -1.53 0.24 8.69
C HIS A 79 -2.02 0.84 7.37
N ASN A 80 -2.57 2.06 7.40
CA ASN A 80 -3.09 2.73 6.21
C ASN A 80 -1.98 2.94 5.16
N ARG A 81 -0.77 3.36 5.56
CA ARG A 81 0.36 3.51 4.64
C ARG A 81 0.83 2.19 4.03
N LEU A 82 0.83 1.10 4.81
CA LEU A 82 1.32 -0.20 4.33
C LEU A 82 0.31 -0.95 3.47
N HIS A 83 -1.00 -0.75 3.68
CA HIS A 83 -2.04 -1.62 3.11
C HIS A 83 -3.13 -0.90 2.31
N HIS A 84 -3.20 0.43 2.40
CA HIS A 84 -4.21 1.25 1.74
C HIS A 84 -3.58 2.55 1.22
N TRP A 85 -2.35 2.49 0.69
CA TRP A 85 -1.57 3.68 0.34
C TRP A 85 -2.34 4.68 -0.52
N ASP A 86 -2.94 4.20 -1.63
CA ASP A 86 -3.61 5.07 -2.60
C ASP A 86 -4.85 5.73 -1.98
N HIS A 87 -5.69 4.96 -1.27
CA HIS A 87 -6.85 5.51 -0.56
C HIS A 87 -6.46 6.40 0.62
N TRP A 88 -5.39 6.10 1.34
CA TRP A 88 -4.94 6.89 2.47
C TRP A 88 -4.43 8.26 2.05
N ILE A 89 -3.67 8.35 0.94
CA ILE A 89 -3.25 9.66 0.40
C ILE A 89 -4.48 10.48 -0.02
N ALA A 90 -5.38 9.89 -0.81
CA ALA A 90 -6.58 10.57 -1.26
C ALA A 90 -7.47 11.01 -0.09
N TYR A 91 -7.58 10.19 0.96
CA TYR A 91 -8.39 10.49 2.13
C TYR A 91 -7.76 11.54 3.04
N SER A 92 -6.46 11.39 3.35
CA SER A 92 -5.79 12.27 4.32
C SER A 92 -5.76 13.73 3.88
N ALA A 93 -5.67 13.99 2.57
CA ALA A 93 -5.69 15.31 1.96
C ALA A 93 -7.09 15.97 1.89
N ARG A 94 -8.18 15.25 2.21
CA ARG A 94 -9.54 15.79 2.14
C ARG A 94 -9.92 16.62 3.36
N ASP A 95 -10.84 17.55 3.14
CA ASP A 95 -11.51 18.30 4.20
C ASP A 95 -12.35 17.39 5.10
N PRO A 96 -12.61 17.79 6.36
CA PRO A 96 -13.41 16.99 7.30
C PRO A 96 -14.77 16.55 6.74
N ASP A 97 -15.49 17.45 6.07
CA ASP A 97 -16.82 17.13 5.52
C ASP A 97 -16.72 16.13 4.36
N ALA A 98 -15.69 16.26 3.52
CA ALA A 98 -15.42 15.33 2.43
C ALA A 98 -14.94 13.94 2.91
N LYS A 99 -14.44 13.85 4.15
CA LYS A 99 -14.08 12.58 4.81
C LYS A 99 -15.32 11.81 5.27
N LEU A 100 -16.37 12.51 5.73
CA LEU A 100 -17.61 11.89 6.20
C LEU A 100 -18.34 11.10 5.10
N VAL A 101 -18.22 11.55 3.85
CA VAL A 101 -18.86 10.92 2.67
C VAL A 101 -17.91 10.03 1.86
N TYR A 102 -16.66 9.88 2.29
CA TYR A 102 -15.66 9.14 1.52
C TYR A 102 -15.93 7.63 1.48
N PHE A 103 -16.47 7.09 2.56
CA PHE A 103 -16.86 5.68 2.67
C PHE A 103 -18.36 5.56 2.36
N PRO A 104 -18.78 4.66 1.43
CA PRO A 104 -20.19 4.39 1.20
C PRO A 104 -20.86 3.94 2.50
N ALA A 105 -22.12 4.29 2.71
CA ALA A 105 -22.92 3.87 3.87
C ALA A 105 -23.29 2.36 3.83
N ALA A 106 -22.37 1.49 3.45
CA ALA A 106 -22.55 0.07 3.58
C ALA A 106 -22.44 -0.31 5.07
N PRO A 107 -23.40 -1.09 5.61
CA PRO A 107 -23.32 -1.53 6.99
C PRO A 107 -22.04 -2.37 7.16
N ILE A 108 -21.21 -2.00 8.13
CA ILE A 108 -20.04 -2.78 8.52
C ILE A 108 -20.59 -4.12 9.02
N PRO A 109 -20.37 -5.24 8.32
CA PRO A 109 -20.94 -6.52 8.73
C PRO A 109 -20.27 -6.93 10.04
N SER A 110 -21.06 -7.06 11.10
CA SER A 110 -20.63 -7.57 12.42
C SER A 110 -20.10 -9.02 12.37
N THR A 111 -20.04 -9.67 11.20
CA THR A 111 -19.82 -11.12 11.00
C THR A 111 -18.79 -11.45 9.91
N MET A 112 -17.92 -10.52 9.50
CA MET A 112 -16.79 -10.91 8.63
C MET A 112 -15.61 -11.45 9.44
N GLN A 113 -15.11 -12.61 9.00
CA GLN A 113 -14.18 -13.49 9.71
C GLN A 113 -12.98 -12.73 10.29
N ILE A 114 -13.04 -12.54 11.61
CA ILE A 114 -12.01 -11.90 12.42
C ILE A 114 -10.86 -12.90 12.53
N ALA A 115 -9.84 -12.74 11.68
CA ALA A 115 -8.58 -13.44 11.89
C ALA A 115 -7.87 -12.80 13.09
N VAL A 116 -8.11 -13.36 14.28
CA VAL A 116 -7.36 -13.03 15.49
C VAL A 116 -5.91 -13.47 15.27
N ALA A 117 -5.00 -12.51 15.14
CA ALA A 117 -3.57 -12.79 15.07
C ALA A 117 -3.13 -13.48 16.38
N PRO A 118 -2.31 -14.56 16.35
CA PRO A 118 -1.90 -15.23 17.57
C PRO A 118 -1.00 -14.33 18.41
N LYS A 119 -1.36 -14.13 19.68
CA LYS A 119 -0.54 -13.51 20.73
C LYS A 119 0.80 -14.26 20.84
N ARG A 120 1.89 -13.66 20.38
CA ARG A 120 3.24 -14.13 20.74
C ARG A 120 3.49 -13.80 22.21
N ARG A 121 3.60 -14.86 23.03
CA ARG A 121 4.09 -14.83 24.41
C ARG A 121 5.49 -14.22 24.46
N SER A 122 5.63 -13.19 25.28
CA SER A 122 6.91 -12.68 25.76
C SER A 122 7.48 -13.65 26.81
N THR A 123 8.68 -14.19 26.57
CA THR A 123 9.48 -14.81 27.63
C THR A 123 10.96 -14.45 27.51
N ALA A 124 11.44 -13.78 28.57
CA ALA A 124 12.73 -13.95 29.26
C ALA A 124 14.08 -13.57 28.59
N LYS A 125 14.61 -12.41 29.04
CA LYS A 125 15.96 -12.11 29.59
C LYS A 125 17.15 -13.10 29.40
N ARG A 126 18.29 -12.50 28.98
CA ARG A 126 19.70 -12.47 29.54
C ARG A 126 20.78 -12.77 28.46
N PRO A 127 22.07 -12.42 28.69
CA PRO A 127 22.68 -11.26 29.36
C PRO A 127 23.74 -10.55 28.47
N ALA A 128 24.31 -9.47 29.02
CA ALA A 128 25.33 -8.59 28.44
C ALA A 128 26.73 -9.22 28.27
N SER A 129 27.48 -8.72 27.28
CA SER A 129 28.92 -8.44 27.36
C SER A 129 29.35 -7.48 26.21
N PRO A 130 30.50 -6.78 26.34
CA PRO A 130 30.65 -5.38 25.93
C PRO A 130 31.49 -5.11 24.65
N GLU A 131 31.23 -3.92 24.06
CA GLU A 131 32.18 -2.98 23.42
C GLU A 131 32.78 -3.29 22.01
N PRO A 132 33.11 -2.30 21.14
CA PRO A 132 32.79 -0.86 21.10
C PRO A 132 31.95 -0.44 19.87
N GLU A 133 31.08 0.57 20.04
CA GLU A 133 30.44 1.27 18.91
C GLU A 133 31.39 2.30 18.27
N PRO A 134 31.46 2.41 16.93
CA PRO A 134 31.96 3.61 16.29
C PRO A 134 30.88 4.70 16.38
N VAL A 135 31.20 5.76 17.13
CA VAL A 135 30.42 6.99 17.28
C VAL A 135 30.10 7.58 15.90
N LEU A 136 28.82 7.69 15.55
CA LEU A 136 28.34 8.59 14.50
C LEU A 136 27.55 9.76 15.10
N PRO A 137 27.79 10.99 14.65
CA PRO A 137 27.39 12.21 15.35
C PRO A 137 25.90 12.52 15.22
N LYS A 138 25.37 13.17 16.25
CA LYS A 138 24.00 13.69 16.32
C LYS A 138 23.82 14.97 15.48
N LYS A 139 22.63 15.06 14.88
CA LYS A 139 21.84 16.25 14.41
C LYS A 139 21.94 16.64 12.93
N ALA A 140 20.79 16.56 12.24
CA ALA A 140 20.15 17.72 11.61
C ALA A 140 18.64 17.42 11.41
N LYS A 141 17.80 18.47 11.52
CA LYS A 141 16.36 18.42 11.20
C LYS A 141 16.21 18.18 9.68
N PRO A 142 15.17 17.48 9.18
CA PRO A 142 14.94 17.42 7.75
C PRO A 142 14.49 18.81 7.28
N ASP A 143 15.33 19.44 6.47
CA ASP A 143 15.05 20.74 5.87
C ASP A 143 13.77 20.68 5.03
N ALA A 144 13.01 21.77 5.06
CA ALA A 144 11.82 21.94 4.24
C ALA A 144 12.24 21.87 2.76
N ILE A 145 11.80 20.83 2.05
CA ILE A 145 12.01 20.66 0.61
C ILE A 145 11.51 21.93 -0.09
N SER A 146 12.39 22.62 -0.81
CA SER A 146 12.03 23.84 -1.54
C SER A 146 10.97 23.51 -2.60
N PHE A 147 10.07 24.44 -2.91
CA PHE A 147 9.09 24.25 -3.98
C PHE A 147 9.76 23.93 -5.33
N GLY A 148 10.97 24.45 -5.56
CA GLY A 148 11.79 24.10 -6.73
C GLY A 148 12.22 22.62 -6.74
N ASP A 149 12.70 22.12 -5.59
CA ASP A 149 13.14 20.72 -5.44
C ASP A 149 11.96 19.74 -5.60
N LEU A 150 10.76 20.12 -5.16
CA LEU A 150 9.55 19.32 -5.31
C LEU A 150 9.15 19.18 -6.79
N LEU A 151 9.23 20.27 -7.56
CA LEU A 151 8.90 20.25 -9.00
C LEU A 151 9.92 19.44 -9.81
N GLU A 152 11.20 19.50 -9.43
CA GLU A 152 12.25 18.70 -10.04
C GLU A 152 12.10 17.21 -9.70
N LEU A 153 11.71 16.90 -8.46
CA LEU A 153 11.37 15.54 -8.04
C LEU A 153 10.15 14.99 -8.79
N GLU A 154 9.15 15.83 -9.06
CA GLU A 154 7.99 15.43 -9.85
C GLU A 154 8.35 15.18 -11.32
N ARG A 155 9.19 16.01 -11.93
CA ARG A 155 9.70 15.80 -13.30
C ARG A 155 10.55 14.55 -13.42
N THR A 156 11.44 14.30 -12.46
CA THR A 156 12.26 13.08 -12.44
C THR A 156 11.40 11.84 -12.24
N LYS A 157 10.37 11.91 -11.38
CA LYS A 157 9.37 10.85 -11.25
C LYS A 157 8.69 10.55 -12.58
N TYR A 158 8.16 11.57 -13.28
CA TYR A 158 7.52 11.35 -14.58
C TYR A 158 8.49 10.79 -15.62
N ALA A 159 9.75 11.27 -15.65
CA ALA A 159 10.77 10.73 -16.55
C ALA A 159 11.00 9.24 -16.29
N LEU A 160 11.20 8.85 -15.02
CA LEU A 160 11.38 7.45 -14.63
C LEU A 160 10.15 6.60 -14.96
N GLU A 161 8.94 7.09 -14.72
CA GLU A 161 7.71 6.39 -15.10
C GLU A 161 7.63 6.16 -16.61
N THR A 162 7.95 7.18 -17.43
CA THR A 162 7.95 7.03 -18.88
C THR A 162 9.04 6.08 -19.38
N ASP A 163 10.22 6.07 -18.75
CA ASP A 163 11.31 5.18 -19.13
C ASP A 163 11.00 3.73 -18.73
N MET A 164 10.36 3.51 -17.58
CA MET A 164 9.83 2.19 -17.21
C MET A 164 8.80 1.69 -18.23
N MET A 165 7.89 2.56 -18.69
CA MET A 165 6.92 2.18 -19.73
C MET A 165 7.59 1.83 -21.07
N LYS A 166 8.66 2.53 -21.46
CA LYS A 166 9.45 2.19 -22.66
C LYS A 166 10.12 0.84 -22.51
N MET A 167 10.74 0.56 -21.37
CA MET A 167 11.40 -0.72 -21.10
C MET A 167 10.39 -1.89 -21.12
N ASP A 168 9.18 -1.69 -20.58
CA ASP A 168 8.11 -2.69 -20.66
C ASP A 168 7.65 -2.94 -22.11
N LEU A 169 7.54 -1.89 -22.93
CA LEU A 169 7.25 -2.02 -24.36
C LEU A 169 8.35 -2.79 -25.10
N GLU A 170 9.61 -2.53 -24.79
CA GLU A 170 10.75 -3.26 -25.36
C GLU A 170 10.73 -4.74 -24.98
N LEU A 171 10.45 -5.05 -23.71
CA LEU A 171 10.34 -6.44 -23.24
C LEU A 171 9.20 -7.18 -23.97
N LYS A 172 8.05 -6.54 -24.12
CA LYS A 172 6.91 -7.08 -24.88
C LYS A 172 7.27 -7.29 -26.36
N ASN A 173 8.00 -6.35 -26.97
CA ASN A 173 8.47 -6.51 -28.34
C ASN A 173 9.39 -7.73 -28.48
N VAL A 174 10.35 -7.91 -27.56
CA VAL A 174 11.23 -9.09 -27.54
C VAL A 174 10.42 -10.39 -27.39
N GLN A 175 9.43 -10.41 -26.50
CA GLN A 175 8.57 -11.57 -26.30
C GLN A 175 7.75 -11.91 -27.55
N VAL A 176 7.21 -10.91 -28.24
CA VAL A 176 6.48 -11.09 -29.50
C VAL A 176 7.42 -11.65 -30.57
N VAL A 177 8.63 -11.12 -30.71
CA VAL A 177 9.63 -11.64 -31.66
C VAL A 177 9.97 -13.11 -31.36
N LEU A 178 10.26 -13.43 -30.10
CA LEU A 178 10.62 -14.80 -29.69
C LEU A 178 9.47 -15.78 -29.92
N SER A 179 8.24 -15.42 -29.53
CA SER A 179 7.06 -16.25 -29.74
C SER A 179 6.75 -16.45 -31.23
N THR A 180 6.90 -15.41 -32.04
CA THR A 180 6.74 -15.48 -33.50
C THR A 180 7.79 -16.39 -34.11
N MET A 181 9.06 -16.28 -33.70
CA MET A 181 10.14 -17.17 -34.17
C MET A 181 9.89 -18.64 -33.80
N LEU A 182 9.46 -18.91 -32.56
CA LEU A 182 9.12 -20.27 -32.13
C LEU A 182 7.94 -20.84 -32.92
N ALA A 183 6.91 -20.03 -33.20
CA ALA A 183 5.77 -20.44 -34.01
C ALA A 183 6.20 -20.79 -35.44
N ARG A 184 7.05 -19.94 -36.06
CA ARG A 184 7.63 -20.20 -37.39
C ARG A 184 8.42 -21.51 -37.40
N GLN A 185 9.27 -21.75 -36.40
CA GLN A 185 10.04 -23.00 -36.30
C GLN A 185 9.14 -24.24 -36.23
N LYS A 186 8.02 -24.16 -35.50
CA LYS A 186 7.05 -25.27 -35.42
C LYS A 186 6.40 -25.55 -36.77
N LEU A 187 6.06 -24.51 -37.54
CA LEU A 187 5.47 -24.66 -38.88
C LEU A 187 6.48 -25.27 -39.86
N VAL A 188 7.75 -24.84 -39.79
CA VAL A 188 8.84 -25.47 -40.58
C VAL A 188 8.97 -26.95 -40.24
N ASN A 189 8.97 -27.31 -38.95
CA ASN A 189 9.06 -28.70 -38.52
C ASN A 189 7.84 -29.54 -38.95
N ALA A 190 6.68 -28.91 -39.15
CA ALA A 190 5.47 -29.54 -39.66
C ALA A 190 5.44 -29.64 -41.19
N GLY A 191 6.46 -29.16 -41.90
CA GLY A 191 6.57 -29.23 -43.36
C GLY A 191 5.83 -28.12 -44.11
N VAL A 192 5.41 -27.05 -43.43
CA VAL A 192 4.76 -25.90 -44.07
C VAL A 192 5.79 -25.11 -44.90
N PRO A 193 5.50 -24.75 -46.16
CA PRO A 193 6.44 -24.01 -46.99
C PRO A 193 6.72 -22.60 -46.45
N GLN A 194 7.97 -22.16 -46.57
CA GLN A 194 8.45 -20.89 -46.02
C GLN A 194 7.63 -19.67 -46.50
N SER A 195 7.19 -19.67 -47.76
CA SER A 195 6.37 -18.61 -48.34
C SER A 195 5.02 -18.46 -47.65
N GLU A 196 4.42 -19.55 -47.21
CA GLU A 196 3.15 -19.55 -46.50
C GLU A 196 3.34 -19.11 -45.04
N ILE A 197 4.45 -19.51 -44.41
CA ILE A 197 4.85 -19.06 -43.08
C ILE A 197 5.09 -17.54 -43.07
N ASP A 198 5.76 -17.00 -44.10
CA ASP A 198 6.02 -15.57 -44.23
C ASP A 198 4.76 -14.74 -44.46
N ALA A 199 3.76 -15.31 -45.16
CA ALA A 199 2.46 -14.70 -45.32
C ALA A 199 1.62 -14.70 -44.02
N MET A 200 1.70 -15.77 -43.22
CA MET A 200 0.93 -15.91 -41.98
C MET A 200 1.55 -15.19 -40.78
N LEU A 201 2.88 -15.20 -40.66
CA LEU A 201 3.61 -14.69 -39.50
C LEU A 201 4.75 -13.77 -39.95
N PRO A 202 4.44 -12.53 -40.37
CA PRO A 202 5.45 -11.58 -40.81
C PRO A 202 6.36 -11.18 -39.65
N LEU A 203 7.67 -11.19 -39.88
CA LEU A 203 8.62 -10.68 -38.89
C LEU A 203 8.51 -9.15 -38.83
N PRO A 204 8.51 -8.55 -37.62
CA PRO A 204 8.57 -7.10 -37.50
C PRO A 204 9.86 -6.60 -38.15
N SER A 205 9.74 -5.63 -39.06
CA SER A 205 10.87 -5.03 -39.75
C SER A 205 11.82 -4.44 -38.71
N GLN A 206 13.06 -4.94 -38.69
CA GLN A 206 14.11 -4.41 -37.83
C GLN A 206 14.23 -2.91 -38.12
N ARG A 207 13.99 -2.06 -37.11
CA ARG A 207 14.22 -0.62 -37.24
C ARG A 207 15.65 -0.44 -37.73
N GLN A 208 15.83 -0.02 -38.97
CA GLN A 208 17.16 0.28 -39.50
C GLN A 208 17.74 1.43 -38.66
N PRO A 209 18.96 1.30 -38.11
CA PRO A 209 19.60 2.43 -37.48
C PRO A 209 19.76 3.52 -38.55
N THR A 210 19.18 4.69 -38.30
CA THR A 210 19.41 5.88 -39.11
C THR A 210 20.89 6.21 -39.03
N ILE A 211 21.66 5.79 -40.03
CA ILE A 211 23.04 6.24 -40.22
C ILE A 211 22.94 7.70 -40.65
N THR A 212 23.01 8.61 -39.68
CA THR A 212 23.29 10.02 -39.94
C THR A 212 24.71 10.11 -40.46
N ARG A 213 24.87 10.20 -41.79
CA ARG A 213 26.15 10.58 -42.41
C ARG A 213 26.42 12.04 -42.06
N ILE A 214 27.54 12.28 -41.37
CA ILE A 214 28.18 13.59 -41.23
C ILE A 214 28.89 13.91 -42.55
#